data_AF-A0A7W1I7Z2-F1
#
_entry.id   AF-A0A7W1I7Z2-F1
#
_cell.length_a   1.000
_cell.length_b   1.000
_cell.length_c   1.000
_cell.angle_alpha   90.00
_cell.angle_beta   90.00
_cell.angle_gamma   90.00
#
_symmetry.space_group_name_H-M   'P 1'
#
loop_
_entity.id
_entity.type
_entity.pdbx_description
1 polymer ?
#
loop_
_entity_poly.entity_id
_entity_poly.type
_entity_poly.pdbx_seq_one_letter_code
_entity_poly.pdbx_strand_id
1 'polypeptide(L)'
;MERFKGWLPAIRVLASAVMLVILVKRVHVTSILPSGGHGFRWLAAAVAVWTVGVILSAVRWQRVLVALDIKVGLRVLVTHYLASLFVSNFLPSTVGGDVLR
;
A
#
# COMPACT_ATOMS: atom_id res chain seq x y z
N MET A 1 -5.31 35.75 7.70
CA MET A 1 -5.57 34.40 8.26
C MET A 1 -4.70 33.29 7.65
N GLU A 2 -3.53 33.60 7.05
CA GLU A 2 -2.68 32.59 6.38
C GLU A 2 -1.54 32.02 7.24
N ARG A 3 -1.19 32.68 8.35
CA ARG A 3 -0.05 32.31 9.22
C ARG A 3 -0.28 31.07 10.09
N PHE A 4 -1.53 30.79 10.47
CA PHE A 4 -1.88 29.60 11.26
C PHE A 4 -1.81 28.30 10.45
N LYS A 5 -1.87 28.37 9.11
CA LYS A 5 -1.88 27.18 8.24
C LYS A 5 -0.51 26.51 8.10
N GLY A 6 0.58 27.23 8.37
CA GLY A 6 1.94 26.69 8.30
C GLY A 6 2.32 25.76 9.47
N TRP A 7 1.65 25.86 10.62
CA TRP A 7 1.98 25.07 11.81
C TRP A 7 1.19 23.77 11.93
N LEU A 8 -0.01 23.72 11.32
CA LEU A 8 -0.84 22.51 11.23
C LEU A 8 -0.11 21.27 10.69
N PRO A 9 0.69 21.33 9.60
CA PRO A 9 1.43 20.17 9.13
C PRO A 9 2.53 19.74 10.10
N ALA A 10 3.24 20.68 10.73
CA ALA A 10 4.28 20.38 11.70
C ALA A 10 3.71 19.70 12.97
N ILE A 11 2.56 20.19 13.46
CA ILE A 11 1.84 19.57 14.59
C ILE A 11 1.38 18.16 14.22
N ARG A 12 0.87 17.95 13.00
CA ARG A 12 0.45 16.63 12.52
C ARG A 12 1.63 15.66 12.46
N VAL A 13 2.77 16.08 11.92
CA VAL A 13 4.00 15.27 11.88
C VAL A 13 4.47 14.93 13.29
N LEU A 14 4.47 15.90 14.20
CA LEU A 14 4.80 15.68 15.62
C LEU A 14 3.83 14.70 16.29
N ALA A 15 2.52 14.86 16.10
CA ALA A 15 1.51 13.96 16.65
C ALA A 15 1.67 12.53 16.09
N SER A 16 1.91 12.39 14.78
CA SER A 16 2.21 11.10 14.16
C SER A 16 3.48 10.48 14.72
N ALA A 17 4.56 11.25 14.89
CA ALA A 17 5.82 10.77 15.46
C ALA A 17 5.66 10.32 16.91
N VAL A 18 4.96 11.10 17.75
CA VAL A 18 4.66 10.75 19.14
C VAL A 18 3.88 9.44 19.21
N MET A 19 2.86 9.29 18.38
CA MET A 19 2.05 8.07 18.34
C MET A 19 2.87 6.86 17.91
N LEU A 20 3.76 7.01 16.93
CA LEU A 20 4.67 5.96 16.44
C LEU A 20 5.66 5.54 17.53
N VAL A 21 6.22 6.49 18.28
CA VAL A 21 7.13 6.23 19.42
C VAL A 21 6.41 5.47 20.54
N ILE A 22 5.18 5.87 20.88
CA ILE A 22 4.37 5.15 21.90
C ILE A 22 4.11 3.71 21.45
N LEU A 23 3.77 3.51 20.17
CA LEU A 23 3.49 2.20 19.62
C LEU A 23 4.72 1.29 19.66
N VAL A 24 5.87 1.77 19.19
CA VAL A 24 7.13 1.01 19.19
C VAL A 24 7.53 0.62 20.61
N LYS A 25 7.35 1.50 21.60
CA LYS A 25 7.64 1.17 23.00
C LYS A 25 6.70 0.10 23.59
N ARG A 26 5.47 -0.01 23.10
CA ARG A 26 4.52 -1.05 23.56
C ARG A 26 4.68 -2.38 22.86
N VAL A 27 5.22 -2.39 21.64
CA VAL A 27 5.41 -3.60 20.84
C VAL A 27 6.60 -4.38 21.39
N HIS A 28 6.32 -5.54 21.97
CA HIS A 28 7.35 -6.50 22.35
C HIS A 28 7.78 -7.26 21.08
N VAL A 29 8.96 -6.94 20.54
CA VAL A 29 9.46 -7.49 19.28
C VAL A 29 9.53 -9.02 19.31
N THR A 30 9.73 -9.59 20.49
CA THR A 30 9.83 -11.03 20.76
C THR A 30 8.51 -11.80 20.58
N SER A 31 7.35 -11.14 20.53
CA SER A 31 6.05 -11.78 20.25
C SER A 31 5.58 -11.62 18.80
N ILE A 32 6.36 -10.96 17.94
CA ILE A 32 6.00 -10.70 16.54
C ILE A 32 6.26 -11.92 15.66
N LEU A 33 7.28 -12.72 15.96
CA LEU A 33 7.49 -13.96 15.23
C LEU A 33 6.44 -14.98 15.67
N PRO A 34 5.69 -15.58 14.73
CA PRO A 34 4.74 -16.62 15.06
C PRO A 34 5.47 -17.80 15.69
N SER A 35 5.29 -17.99 16.99
CA SER A 35 5.77 -19.13 17.75
C SER A 35 4.97 -20.39 17.37
N GLY A 36 5.15 -20.89 16.14
CA GLY A 36 4.54 -22.12 15.65
C GLY A 36 4.01 -22.07 14.21
N GLY A 37 3.75 -23.25 13.62
CA GLY A 37 3.33 -23.39 12.22
C GLY A 37 1.95 -22.82 11.86
N HIS A 38 1.07 -22.58 12.84
CA HIS A 38 -0.25 -21.99 12.61
C HIS A 38 -0.17 -20.52 12.17
N GLY A 39 0.77 -19.75 12.69
CA GLY A 39 0.93 -18.35 12.30
C GLY A 39 1.39 -18.20 10.85
N PHE A 40 2.23 -19.12 10.37
CA PHE A 40 2.67 -19.14 8.98
C PHE A 40 1.50 -19.44 8.01
N ARG A 41 0.56 -20.32 8.38
CA ARG A 41 -0.64 -20.60 7.58
C ARG A 41 -1.54 -19.37 7.44
N TRP A 42 -1.73 -18.63 8.52
CA TRP A 42 -2.50 -17.38 8.49
C TRP A 42 -1.81 -16.28 7.69
N LEU A 43 -0.47 -16.18 7.80
CA LEU A 43 0.32 -15.28 6.97
C LEU A 43 0.17 -15.61 5.48
N ALA A 44 0.30 -16.89 5.13
CA ALA A 44 0.10 -17.36 3.76
C ALA A 44 -1.33 -17.08 3.26
N ALA A 45 -2.35 -17.30 4.09
CA ALA A 45 -3.73 -16.98 3.76
C ALA A 45 -3.93 -15.48 3.51
N ALA A 46 -3.35 -14.62 4.36
CA ALA A 46 -3.41 -13.16 4.18
C ALA A 46 -2.76 -12.73 2.86
N VAL A 47 -1.58 -13.28 2.54
CA VAL A 47 -0.89 -13.02 1.26
C VAL A 47 -1.72 -13.49 0.07
N ALA A 48 -2.35 -14.67 0.16
CA ALA A 48 -3.20 -15.20 -0.88
C ALA A 48 -4.43 -14.30 -1.12
N VAL A 49 -5.12 -13.89 -0.06
CA VAL A 49 -6.28 -12.98 -0.14
C VAL A 49 -5.88 -11.63 -0.74
N TRP A 50 -4.75 -11.06 -0.30
CA TRP A 50 -4.22 -9.83 -0.88
C TRP A 50 -3.92 -9.96 -2.37
N THR A 51 -3.27 -11.06 -2.77
CA THR A 51 -2.94 -11.34 -4.18
C THR A 51 -4.20 -11.47 -5.04
N VAL A 52 -5.23 -12.16 -4.54
CA VAL A 52 -6.54 -12.24 -5.22
C VAL A 52 -7.15 -10.85 -5.39
N GLY A 53 -7.09 -9.99 -4.36
CA GLY A 53 -7.56 -8.61 -4.45
C GLY A 53 -6.84 -7.78 -5.53
N VAL A 54 -5.53 -7.96 -5.66
CA VAL A 54 -4.72 -7.34 -6.73
C VAL A 54 -5.17 -7.83 -8.11
N ILE A 55 -5.34 -9.14 -8.29
CA ILE A 55 -5.77 -9.72 -9.57
C ILE A 55 -7.17 -9.26 -9.93
N LEU A 56 -8.12 -9.25 -8.99
CA LEU A 56 -9.48 -8.75 -9.22
C LEU A 56 -9.50 -7.28 -9.63
N SER A 57 -8.66 -6.46 -9.00
CA SER A 57 -8.51 -5.05 -9.36
C SER A 57 -7.96 -4.89 -10.78
N ALA A 58 -6.98 -5.71 -11.17
CA ALA A 58 -6.45 -5.75 -12.53
C ALA A 58 -7.53 -6.21 -13.54
N VAL A 59 -8.29 -7.27 -13.25
CA VAL A 59 -9.38 -7.75 -14.11
C VAL A 59 -10.45 -6.68 -14.30
N ARG A 60 -10.81 -5.96 -13.23
CA ARG A 60 -11.78 -4.85 -13.31
C ARG A 60 -11.35 -3.81 -14.34
N TRP A 61 -10.08 -3.41 -14.31
CA TRP A 61 -9.52 -2.47 -15.29
C TRP A 61 -9.36 -3.08 -16.68
N GLN A 62 -9.07 -4.37 -16.78
CA GLN A 62 -9.03 -5.07 -18.06
C GLN A 62 -10.39 -5.01 -18.75
N ARG A 63 -11.50 -5.19 -18.01
CA ARG A 63 -12.86 -5.07 -18.56
C ARG A 63 -13.16 -3.66 -19.08
N VAL A 64 -12.67 -2.64 -18.41
CA VAL A 64 -12.77 -1.24 -18.87
C VAL A 64 -11.98 -1.02 -20.15
N LEU A 65 -10.73 -1.52 -20.22
CA LEU A 65 -9.90 -1.41 -21.42
C LEU A 65 -10.49 -2.16 -22.61
N VAL A 66 -11.04 -3.35 -22.39
CA VAL A 66 -11.76 -4.11 -23.43
C VAL A 66 -12.99 -3.35 -23.92
N ALA A 67 -13.72 -2.65 -23.04
CA ALA A 67 -14.83 -1.79 -23.46
C ALA A 67 -14.38 -0.57 -24.29
N LEU A 68 -13.10 -0.18 -24.20
CA LEU A 68 -12.46 0.84 -25.03
C LEU A 68 -11.79 0.26 -26.29
N ASP A 69 -12.04 -1.01 -26.62
CA ASP A 69 -11.42 -1.76 -27.71
C ASP A 69 -9.89 -1.98 -27.57
N ILE A 70 -9.34 -1.78 -26.38
CA ILE A 70 -7.92 -1.96 -26.08
C ILE A 70 -7.71 -3.36 -25.47
N LYS A 71 -7.16 -4.28 -26.25
CA LYS A 71 -6.84 -5.65 -25.80
C LYS A 71 -5.47 -5.71 -25.14
N VAL A 72 -5.43 -5.59 -23.82
CA VAL A 72 -4.22 -5.78 -23.01
C VAL A 72 -4.29 -7.09 -22.23
N GLY A 73 -3.17 -7.83 -22.20
CA GLY A 73 -3.08 -9.08 -21.43
C GLY A 73 -3.15 -8.84 -19.92
N LEU A 74 -3.84 -9.73 -19.20
CA LEU A 74 -4.01 -9.65 -17.75
C LEU A 74 -2.67 -9.59 -17.00
N ARG A 75 -1.67 -10.34 -17.46
CA ARG A 75 -0.32 -10.35 -16.87
C ARG A 75 0.32 -8.97 -16.91
N VAL A 76 0.17 -8.26 -18.02
CA VAL A 76 0.71 -6.90 -18.19
C VAL A 76 0.00 -5.96 -17.19
N LEU A 77 -1.32 -6.04 -17.07
CA LEU A 77 -2.07 -5.22 -16.11
C LEU A 77 -1.70 -5.50 -14.65
N VAL A 78 -1.53 -6.76 -14.27
CA VAL A 78 -1.10 -7.13 -12.92
C VAL A 78 0.30 -6.60 -12.64
N THR A 79 1.24 -6.72 -13.57
CA THR A 79 2.59 -6.16 -13.42
C THR A 79 2.56 -4.63 -13.28
N HIS A 80 1.76 -3.93 -14.10
CA HIS A 80 1.59 -2.48 -13.98
C HIS A 80 0.96 -2.10 -12.63
N TYR A 81 -0.04 -2.85 -12.18
CA TYR A 81 -0.68 -2.60 -10.89
C TYR A 81 0.29 -2.80 -9.72
N LEU A 82 1.13 -3.84 -9.77
CA LEU A 82 2.18 -4.07 -8.79
C LEU A 82 3.25 -2.96 -8.82
N ALA A 83 3.62 -2.47 -10.00
CA ALA A 83 4.53 -1.33 -10.15
C ALA A 83 3.92 -0.07 -9.54
N SER A 84 2.65 0.23 -9.81
CA SER A 84 1.93 1.36 -9.21
C SER A 84 1.82 1.23 -7.68
N LEU A 85 1.58 0.02 -7.16
CA LEU A 85 1.58 -0.24 -5.72
C LEU A 85 2.96 -0.03 -5.12
N PHE A 86 4.03 -0.52 -5.75
CA PHE A 86 5.39 -0.29 -5.31
C PHE A 86 5.70 1.21 -5.26
N VAL A 87 5.39 1.92 -6.34
CA VAL A 87 5.57 3.36 -6.45
C VAL A 87 4.82 4.09 -5.32
N SER A 88 3.54 3.76 -5.09
CA SER A 88 2.74 4.39 -4.05
C SER A 88 3.21 4.13 -2.62
N ASN A 89 3.88 3.00 -2.37
CA ASN A 89 4.33 2.63 -1.02
C ASN A 89 5.77 3.07 -0.73
N PHE A 90 6.64 3.08 -1.74
CA PHE A 90 8.06 3.36 -1.58
C PHE A 90 8.47 4.77 -2.02
N LEU A 91 7.73 5.40 -2.95
CA LEU A 91 8.01 6.78 -3.31
C LEU A 91 7.24 7.72 -2.38
N PRO A 92 7.91 8.76 -1.84
CA PRO A 92 7.22 9.87 -1.20
C PRO A 92 6.15 10.39 -2.16
N SER A 93 4.96 10.70 -1.64
CA SER A 93 3.75 11.07 -2.39
C SER A 93 3.92 12.23 -3.39
N THR A 94 5.07 12.91 -3.38
CA THR A 94 5.47 13.97 -4.32
C THR A 94 6.12 13.45 -5.62
N VAL A 95 6.67 12.23 -5.65
CA VAL A 95 7.36 11.67 -6.84
C VAL A 95 6.51 10.60 -7.53
N GLY A 96 5.69 9.86 -6.80
CA GLY A 96 4.92 8.74 -7.37
C GLY A 96 3.78 9.11 -8.33
N GLY A 97 3.28 10.35 -8.27
CA GLY A 97 2.17 10.81 -9.12
C GLY A 97 2.58 11.21 -10.54
N ASP A 98 3.85 11.60 -10.75
CA ASP A 98 4.32 12.24 -11.99
C ASP A 98 5.12 11.29 -12.91
N VAL A 99 5.46 10.09 -12.42
CA VAL A 99 6.28 9.10 -13.15
C VAL A 99 5.43 8.21 -14.07
N LEU A 100 4.10 8.26 -13.95
CA LEU A 100 3.16 7.36 -14.64
C LEU A 100 2.33 8.04 -15.75
N ARG A 101 2.78 9.19 -16.25
CA ARG A 101 2.19 9.85 -17.43
C ARG A 101 2.91 9.48 -18.72
#